data_AF-A0A0S7YTL9-F1
#
_entry.id   AF-A0A0S7YTL9-F1
#
_cell.length_a   1.000
_cell.length_b   1.000
_cell.length_c   1.000
_cell.angle_alpha   90.00
_cell.angle_beta   90.00
_cell.angle_gamma   90.00
#
_symmetry.space_group_name_H-M   'P 1'
#
loop_
_entity.id
_entity.type
_entity.pdbx_description
1 polymer ?
#
loop_
_entity_poly.entity_id
_entity_poly.type
_entity_poly.pdbx_seq_one_letter_code
_entity_poly.pdbx_strand_id
1 'polypeptide(L)'
;MEAIRHTQKKYASRAMVAGICVALILILAGYRTLGKGVMLGAVFSVINFVLIGATLPFNAGRSRKQATAVSFGSIIFRYAILAFPLVIAARGKSFDFAATAVGIFMVQIVILSEHAWKMIPLIVHKRS
;
A
#
# COMPACT_ATOMS: atom_id res chain seq x y z
N MET A 1 15.58 -11.86 -8.34
CA MET A 1 14.18 -11.69 -8.83
C MET A 1 13.17 -12.44 -7.96
N GLU A 2 13.42 -13.71 -7.61
CA GLU A 2 12.47 -14.55 -6.86
C GLU A 2 12.13 -14.02 -5.45
N ALA A 3 13.14 -13.54 -4.70
CA ALA A 3 12.92 -12.96 -3.37
C ALA A 3 11.99 -11.73 -3.38
N ILE A 4 12.11 -10.86 -4.39
CA ILE A 4 11.25 -9.69 -4.57
C ILE A 4 9.81 -10.15 -4.85
N ARG A 5 9.64 -11.10 -5.79
CA ARG A 5 8.33 -11.63 -6.15
C ARG A 5 7.64 -12.31 -4.97
N HIS A 6 8.38 -13.07 -4.16
CA HIS A 6 7.85 -13.70 -2.95
C HIS A 6 7.39 -12.67 -1.91
N THR A 7 8.21 -11.64 -1.70
CA THR A 7 7.90 -10.52 -0.80
C THR A 7 6.67 -9.75 -1.26
N GLN A 8 6.58 -9.46 -2.56
CA GLN A 8 5.43 -8.80 -3.17
C GLN A 8 4.16 -9.60 -2.97
N LYS A 9 4.16 -10.89 -3.33
CA LYS A 9 3.01 -11.76 -3.19
C LYS A 9 2.54 -11.84 -1.73
N LYS A 10 3.46 -11.98 -0.78
CA LYS A 10 3.15 -12.03 0.66
C LYS A 10 2.44 -10.76 1.14
N TYR A 11 3.04 -9.60 0.94
CA TYR A 11 2.49 -8.35 1.48
C TYR A 11 1.29 -7.83 0.68
N ALA A 12 1.28 -8.00 -0.65
CA ALA A 12 0.13 -7.65 -1.47
C ALA A 12 -1.10 -8.49 -1.10
N SER A 13 -0.94 -9.80 -0.94
CA SER A 13 -2.03 -10.69 -0.55
C SER A 13 -2.56 -10.33 0.85
N ARG A 14 -1.66 -10.12 1.82
CA ARG A 14 -2.06 -9.72 3.18
C ARG A 14 -2.77 -8.36 3.21
N ALA A 15 -2.28 -7.38 2.46
CA ALA A 15 -2.91 -6.07 2.35
C ALA A 15 -4.29 -6.15 1.68
N MET A 16 -4.45 -6.96 0.64
CA MET A 16 -5.76 -7.21 0.02
C MET A 16 -6.74 -7.87 0.99
N VAL A 17 -6.31 -8.92 1.70
CA VAL A 17 -7.16 -9.61 2.68
C VAL A 17 -7.55 -8.65 3.80
N ALA A 18 -6.59 -7.89 4.36
CA ALA A 18 -6.88 -6.89 5.39
C ALA A 18 -7.85 -5.82 4.88
N GLY A 19 -7.63 -5.30 3.68
CA GLY A 19 -8.52 -4.32 3.05
C GLY A 19 -9.95 -4.86 2.85
N ILE A 20 -10.08 -6.11 2.38
CA ILE A 20 -11.38 -6.79 2.23
C ILE A 20 -12.06 -6.94 3.59
N CYS A 21 -11.35 -7.45 4.61
CA CYS A 21 -11.92 -7.63 5.95
C CYS A 21 -12.39 -6.31 6.54
N VAL A 22 -11.57 -5.25 6.50
CA VAL A 22 -11.93 -3.92 7.00
C VAL A 22 -13.12 -3.34 6.22
N ALA A 23 -13.11 -3.45 4.89
CA ALA A 23 -14.21 -2.97 4.06
C ALA A 23 -15.52 -3.70 4.36
N LEU A 24 -15.49 -5.02 4.52
CA LEU A 24 -16.65 -5.84 4.87
C LEU A 24 -17.22 -5.45 6.23
N ILE A 25 -16.36 -5.31 7.26
CA ILE A 25 -16.79 -4.88 8.60
C ILE A 25 -17.48 -3.51 8.52
N LEU A 26 -16.90 -2.54 7.82
CA LEU A 26 -17.49 -1.21 7.65
C LEU A 26 -18.82 -1.25 6.90
N ILE A 27 -18.93 -2.06 5.85
CA ILE A 27 -20.17 -2.22 5.07
C ILE A 27 -21.28 -2.85 5.92
N LEU A 28 -20.95 -3.89 6.69
CA LEU A 28 -21.89 -4.58 7.58
C LEU A 28 -22.35 -3.68 8.74
N ALA A 29 -21.46 -2.80 9.23
CA ALA A 29 -21.79 -1.77 10.23
C ALA A 29 -22.59 -0.58 9.67
N GLY A 30 -22.97 -0.60 8.38
CA GLY A 30 -23.76 0.45 7.73
C GLY A 30 -22.94 1.56 7.06
N TYR A 31 -21.62 1.60 7.25
CA TYR A 31 -20.72 2.59 6.66
C TYR A 31 -20.25 2.20 5.26
N ARG A 32 -21.20 2.02 4.33
CA ARG A 32 -20.92 1.54 2.96
C ARG A 32 -19.89 2.40 2.21
N THR A 33 -19.98 3.72 2.34
CA THR A 33 -19.10 4.68 1.65
C THR A 33 -17.66 4.61 2.17
N LEU A 34 -17.48 4.41 3.49
CA LEU A 34 -16.16 4.17 4.10
C LEU A 34 -15.57 2.84 3.60
N GLY A 35 -16.33 1.75 3.64
CA GLY A 35 -15.84 0.44 3.22
C GLY A 35 -15.41 0.41 1.74
N LYS A 36 -16.20 1.03 0.85
CA LYS A 36 -15.83 1.18 -0.56
C LYS A 36 -14.56 2.02 -0.74
N GLY A 37 -14.41 3.09 0.04
CA GLY A 37 -13.21 3.95 0.03
C GLY A 37 -11.96 3.17 0.45
N VAL A 38 -12.01 2.46 1.58
CA VAL A 38 -10.89 1.61 2.03
C VAL A 38 -10.49 0.59 0.97
N MET A 39 -11.48 -0.08 0.36
CA MET A 39 -11.23 -1.09 -0.68
C MET A 39 -10.57 -0.47 -1.92
N LEU A 40 -11.07 0.66 -2.40
CA LEU A 40 -10.50 1.39 -3.53
C LEU A 40 -9.05 1.78 -3.24
N GLY A 41 -8.79 2.37 -2.07
CA GLY A 41 -7.43 2.73 -1.66
C GLY A 41 -6.51 1.51 -1.55
N ALA A 42 -6.98 0.41 -0.97
CA ALA A 42 -6.19 -0.81 -0.76
C ALA A 42 -5.74 -1.45 -2.08
N VAL A 43 -6.61 -1.46 -3.10
CA VAL A 43 -6.25 -1.93 -4.46
C VAL A 43 -5.12 -1.08 -5.04
N PHE A 44 -5.24 0.24 -4.96
CA PHE A 44 -4.20 1.15 -5.46
C PHE A 44 -2.91 1.08 -4.65
N SER A 45 -2.98 0.83 -3.34
CA SER A 45 -1.84 0.56 -2.48
C SER A 45 -1.04 -0.66 -2.97
N VAL A 46 -1.74 -1.74 -3.30
CA VAL A 46 -1.15 -2.98 -3.81
C VAL A 46 -0.52 -2.79 -5.19
N ILE A 47 -1.22 -2.11 -6.10
CA ILE A 47 -0.68 -1.77 -7.43
C ILE A 47 0.61 -0.96 -7.29
N ASN A 48 0.58 0.10 -6.47
CA ASN A 48 1.76 0.94 -6.21
C ASN A 48 2.93 0.11 -5.63
N PHE A 49 2.66 -0.80 -4.71
CA PHE A 49 3.67 -1.69 -4.12
C PHE A 49 4.27 -2.69 -5.13
N VAL A 50 3.45 -3.26 -6.00
CA VAL A 50 3.92 -4.16 -7.07
C VAL A 50 4.82 -3.40 -8.05
N LEU A 51 4.46 -2.16 -8.39
CA LEU A 51 5.29 -1.31 -9.24
C LEU A 51 6.63 -0.94 -8.59
N ILE A 52 6.65 -0.70 -7.28
CA ILE A 52 7.89 -0.47 -6.55
C ILE A 52 8.85 -1.65 -6.71
N GLY A 53 8.40 -2.88 -6.44
CA GLY A 53 9.30 -4.04 -6.56
C GLY A 53 9.66 -4.39 -8.01
N ALA A 54 8.80 -4.06 -8.99
CA ALA A 54 9.14 -4.22 -10.40
C ALA A 54 10.20 -3.21 -10.87
N THR A 55 10.20 -1.98 -10.33
CA THR A 55 11.16 -0.91 -10.70
C THR A 55 12.49 -1.00 -9.95
N LEU A 56 12.54 -1.66 -8.79
CA LEU A 56 13.76 -1.88 -8.01
C LEU A 56 14.96 -2.42 -8.82
N PRO A 57 14.84 -3.52 -9.60
CA PRO A 57 15.97 -4.09 -10.33
C PRO A 57 16.48 -3.19 -11.47
N PHE A 58 15.64 -2.33 -12.04
CA PHE A 58 16.02 -1.42 -13.14
C PHE A 58 16.98 -0.30 -12.71
N ASN A 59 17.13 -0.06 -11.40
CA ASN A 59 18.02 0.96 -10.86
C ASN A 59 19.41 0.42 -10.49
N ALA A 60 19.60 -0.90 -10.42
CA ALA A 60 20.80 -1.54 -9.85
C ALA A 60 22.04 -1.58 -10.77
N GLY A 61 22.05 -0.89 -11.92
CA GLY A 61 23.17 -0.91 -12.87
C GLY A 61 23.30 0.32 -13.77
N ARG A 62 22.59 1.40 -13.47
CA ARG A 62 22.59 2.62 -14.28
C ARG A 62 23.59 3.65 -13.77
N SER A 63 24.14 4.46 -14.70
CA SER A 63 24.98 5.61 -14.34
C SER A 63 24.20 6.60 -13.45
N ARG A 64 24.91 7.33 -12.59
CA ARG A 64 24.33 8.21 -11.56
C ARG A 64 23.24 9.16 -12.11
N LYS A 65 23.44 9.71 -13.32
CA LYS A 65 22.47 10.60 -13.98
C LYS A 65 21.20 9.86 -14.45
N GLN A 66 21.34 8.66 -15.01
CA GLN A 66 20.21 7.86 -15.46
C GLN A 66 19.40 7.29 -14.28
N ALA A 67 20.08 6.88 -13.21
CA ALA A 67 19.42 6.41 -11.98
C ALA A 67 18.54 7.51 -11.36
N THR A 68 19.03 8.76 -11.34
CA THR A 68 18.27 9.91 -10.85
C THR A 68 17.03 10.16 -11.72
N ALA A 69 17.17 10.25 -13.05
CA ALA A 69 16.03 10.50 -13.94
C ALA A 69 14.94 9.42 -13.82
N VAL A 70 15.34 8.14 -13.74
CA VAL A 70 14.40 7.01 -13.58
C VAL A 70 13.71 7.05 -12.22
N SER A 71 14.43 7.45 -11.16
CA SER A 71 13.85 7.60 -9.83
C SER A 71 12.81 8.73 -9.79
N PHE A 72 13.11 9.88 -10.39
CA PHE A 72 12.15 10.98 -10.50
C PHE A 72 10.90 10.57 -11.30
N GLY A 73 11.08 9.92 -12.45
CA GLY A 73 9.95 9.41 -13.24
C GLY A 73 9.09 8.41 -12.46
N SER A 74 9.72 7.49 -11.72
CA SER A 74 9.02 6.53 -10.87
C SER A 74 8.22 7.22 -9.76
N ILE A 75 8.77 8.25 -9.13
CA ILE A 75 8.09 9.01 -8.07
C ILE A 75 6.84 9.72 -8.62
N ILE A 76 6.97 10.42 -9.75
CA ILE A 76 5.84 11.10 -10.39
C ILE A 76 4.74 10.10 -10.74
N PHE A 77 5.11 8.98 -11.35
CA PHE A 77 4.17 7.93 -11.73
C PHE A 77 3.43 7.33 -10.52
N ARG A 78 4.14 7.10 -9.41
CA ARG A 78 3.52 6.61 -8.16
C ARG A 78 2.51 7.59 -7.61
N TYR A 79 2.85 8.88 -7.57
CA TYR A 79 1.91 9.90 -7.12
C TYR A 79 0.71 10.03 -8.05
N ALA A 80 0.89 9.90 -9.36
CA ALA A 80 -0.22 9.89 -10.31
C ALA A 80 -1.18 8.70 -10.06
N ILE A 81 -0.63 7.50 -9.84
CA ILE A 81 -1.42 6.30 -9.51
C ILE A 81 -2.17 6.47 -8.20
N LEU A 82 -1.53 7.02 -7.16
CA LEU A 82 -2.18 7.21 -5.86
C LEU A 82 -3.16 8.40 -5.83
N ALA A 83 -2.95 9.41 -6.67
CA ALA A 83 -3.90 10.51 -6.82
C ALA A 83 -5.20 10.05 -7.49
N PHE A 84 -5.14 9.09 -8.40
CA PHE A 84 -6.31 8.58 -9.12
C PHE A 84 -7.49 8.14 -8.22
N PRO A 85 -7.31 7.24 -7.22
CA PRO A 85 -8.40 6.86 -6.32
C PRO A 85 -8.91 8.04 -5.46
N LEU A 86 -8.03 8.97 -5.07
CA LEU A 86 -8.43 10.17 -4.32
C LEU A 86 -9.30 11.11 -5.16
N VAL A 87 -8.97 11.28 -6.45
CA VAL A 87 -9.78 12.08 -7.37
C VAL A 87 -11.16 11.43 -7.58
N ILE A 88 -11.22 10.10 -7.71
CA ILE A 88 -12.50 9.38 -7.76
C ILE A 88 -13.32 9.61 -6.50
N ALA A 89 -12.69 9.51 -5.32
CA ALA A 89 -13.38 9.73 -4.05
C ALA A 89 -13.79 11.20 -3.82
N ALA A 90 -13.02 12.16 -4.32
CA ALA A 90 -13.36 13.59 -4.21
C ALA A 90 -14.52 13.98 -5.15
N ARG A 91 -14.65 13.32 -6.31
CA ARG A 91 -15.69 13.63 -7.31
C ARG A 91 -16.98 12.85 -7.11
N GLY A 92 -16.92 11.67 -6.48
CA GLY A 92 -18.07 10.79 -6.31
C GLY A 92 -18.57 10.73 -4.86
N LYS A 93 -19.89 10.81 -4.65
CA LYS A 93 -20.51 10.54 -3.32
C LYS A 93 -20.44 9.07 -2.89
N SER A 94 -19.97 8.19 -3.78
CA SER A 94 -19.95 6.73 -3.58
C SER A 94 -18.77 6.22 -2.77
N PHE A 95 -17.73 7.05 -2.58
CA PHE A 95 -16.50 6.70 -1.86
C PHE A 95 -16.14 7.81 -0.88
N ASP A 96 -15.73 7.44 0.31
CA ASP A 96 -15.26 8.42 1.28
C ASP A 96 -13.78 8.76 1.03
N PHE A 97 -13.47 10.05 0.99
CA PHE A 97 -12.12 10.53 0.72
C PHE A 97 -11.12 10.10 1.79
N ALA A 98 -11.47 10.25 3.08
CA ALA A 98 -10.59 9.91 4.19
C ALA A 98 -10.34 8.40 4.26
N ALA A 99 -11.38 7.59 4.08
CA ALA A 99 -11.27 6.13 4.01
C ALA A 99 -10.40 5.68 2.83
N THR A 100 -10.53 6.33 1.67
CA THR A 100 -9.68 6.07 0.50
C THR A 100 -8.23 6.42 0.77
N ALA A 101 -7.97 7.56 1.43
CA ALA A 101 -6.63 7.95 1.86
C ALA A 101 -6.01 6.91 2.81
N VAL A 102 -6.77 6.43 3.80
CA VAL A 102 -6.31 5.35 4.69
C VAL A 102 -6.02 4.06 3.90
N GLY A 103 -6.90 3.69 2.97
CA GLY A 103 -6.72 2.51 2.11
C GLY A 103 -5.45 2.57 1.26
N ILE A 104 -5.06 3.75 0.76
CA ILE A 104 -3.80 3.92 -0.01
C ILE A 104 -2.58 3.49 0.80
N PHE A 105 -2.63 3.60 2.13
CA PHE A 105 -1.54 3.19 3.01
C PHE A 105 -1.63 1.73 3.50
N MET A 106 -2.56 0.92 2.98
CA MET A 106 -2.82 -0.43 3.47
C MET A 106 -1.58 -1.34 3.46
N VAL A 107 -0.79 -1.31 2.39
CA VAL A 107 0.44 -2.11 2.33
C VAL A 107 1.46 -1.64 3.37
N GLN A 108 1.67 -0.32 3.53
CA GLN A 108 2.57 0.19 4.56
C GLN A 108 2.10 -0.21 5.96
N ILE A 109 0.79 -0.13 6.23
CA ILE A 109 0.20 -0.54 7.51
C ILE A 109 0.51 -2.02 7.77
N VAL A 110 0.27 -2.92 6.80
CA VAL A 110 0.54 -4.35 6.99
C VAL A 110 2.03 -4.63 7.24
N ILE A 111 2.93 -3.96 6.52
CA ILE A 111 4.38 -4.11 6.71
C ILE A 111 4.79 -3.63 8.10
N LEU A 112 4.32 -2.44 8.51
CA LEU A 112 4.62 -1.85 9.82
C LEU A 112 4.05 -2.71 10.96
N SER A 113 2.82 -3.19 10.83
CA SER A 113 2.20 -4.09 11.82
C SER A 113 2.98 -5.39 11.99
N GLU A 114 3.46 -6.00 10.89
CA GLU A 114 4.30 -7.21 10.98
C GLU A 114 5.64 -6.93 11.70
N HIS A 115 6.28 -5.78 11.43
CA HIS A 115 7.54 -5.44 12.09
C HIS A 115 7.34 -5.03 13.55
N ALA A 116 6.29 -4.26 13.86
CA ALA A 116 5.93 -3.88 15.21
C ALA A 116 5.69 -5.13 16.09
N TRP A 117 4.94 -6.12 15.57
CA TRP A 117 4.67 -7.36 16.28
C TRP A 117 5.95 -8.16 16.61
N LYS A 118 6.95 -8.15 15.71
CA LYS A 118 8.24 -8.82 15.95
C LYS A 118 9.11 -8.09 16.99
N MET A 119 8.94 -6.78 17.14
CA MET A 119 9.70 -5.99 18.13
C MET A 119 9.16 -6.14 19.56
N ILE A 120 7.87 -6.40 19.74
CA ILE A 120 7.24 -6.60 21.06
C ILE A 120 7.97 -7.66 21.92
N PRO A 121 8.22 -8.90 21.44
CA PRO A 121 8.90 -9.91 22.25
C PRO A 121 10.38 -9.57 22.51
N LEU A 122 11.06 -8.83 21.62
CA LEU A 122 12.45 -8.40 21.82
C LEU A 122 12.58 -7.36 22.94
N ILE A 123 11.58 -6.49 23.09
CA ILE A 123 11.51 -5.52 24.20
C ILE A 123 11.20 -6.23 25.52
N VAL A 124 10.33 -7.25 25.49
CA VAL A 124 9.99 -8.03 26.68
C VAL A 124 11.18 -8.86 27.17
N HIS A 125 11.98 -9.45 26.28
CA HIS A 125 13.15 -10.26 26.68
C HIS A 125 14.36 -9.41 27.09
N LYS A 126 14.54 -8.20 26.55
CA LYS A 126 15.64 -7.29 26.94
C LYS A 126 15.44 -6.62 28.31
N ARG A 127 14.26 -6.77 28.93
CA ARG A 127 13.94 -6.27 30.28
C ARG A 127 14.00 -7.34 31.39
N SER A 128 14.24 -8.61 31.05
CA SER A 128 14.45 -9.70 32.02
C SER A 128 15.93 -10.02 32.14
#